data_AF-A0A8J3ZRN9-F1
#
_entry.id   AF-A0A8J3ZRN9-F1
#
_cell.length_a   1.000
_cell.length_b   1.000
_cell.length_c   1.000
_cell.angle_alpha   90.00
_cell.angle_beta   90.00
_cell.angle_gamma   90.00
#
_symmetry.space_group_name_H-M   'P 1'
#
loop_
_entity.id
_entity.type
_entity.pdbx_description
1 polymer ?
#
loop_
_entity_poly.entity_id
_entity_poly.type
_entity_poly.pdbx_seq_one_letter_code
_entity_poly.pdbx_strand_id
1 'polypeptide(L)'
;MPTGGRAGTRGVAPLFASVNDRLADPVVALATRWRPDLVLYEPLAVAGALAAATVGVPAVLHENTLYDGPTLVRVTSARMGAALRRHGIAALPADAATIAIAPPSVVPGRAGWPMRPVPHADGDLDLPAPERPRVVVSRSTVRASGGGLMPVVARVAGAVDAEFVFLNPDKGTRLPANARAVTWAPMPALLDTSTAVIHHGGAGTAIAGLCAGVPQLVVNGTGDRRHNASLIAARGAGLATEERDITADLITRLLTAADLRTAAAEVRAEVAAMPEPSTLVPRLESLTR
;
A
#
# COMPACT_ATOMS: atom_id res chain seq x y z
N MET A 1 -11.09 -23.43 8.34
CA MET A 1 -10.52 -22.08 8.57
C MET A 1 -9.01 -22.20 8.38
N PRO A 2 -8.40 -21.66 7.31
CA PRO A 2 -6.95 -21.73 7.18
C PRO A 2 -6.36 -20.90 8.32
N THR A 3 -5.58 -21.58 9.15
CA THR A 3 -4.81 -21.04 10.26
C THR A 3 -3.89 -19.92 9.78
N GLY A 4 -3.65 -18.93 10.64
CA GLY A 4 -2.84 -17.74 10.37
C GLY A 4 -1.53 -18.09 9.66
N GLY A 5 -1.51 -17.90 8.35
CA GLY A 5 -0.40 -18.35 7.52
C GLY A 5 0.78 -17.38 7.57
N ARG A 6 1.98 -17.93 7.73
CA ARG A 6 3.28 -17.35 7.33
C ARG A 6 3.43 -17.23 5.80
N ALA A 7 2.33 -17.26 5.07
CA ALA A 7 2.32 -17.19 3.62
C ALA A 7 2.67 -15.75 3.23
N GLY A 8 3.97 -15.46 3.15
CA GLY A 8 4.48 -14.29 2.44
C GLY A 8 4.15 -14.41 0.95
N THR A 9 5.11 -14.10 0.09
CA THR A 9 4.97 -14.11 -1.38
C THR A 9 4.36 -15.40 -1.98
N ARG A 10 4.41 -16.52 -1.25
CA ARG A 10 3.84 -17.83 -1.66
C ARG A 10 2.31 -17.88 -1.78
N GLY A 11 1.57 -17.07 -1.02
CA GLY A 11 0.10 -17.05 -1.08
C GLY A 11 -0.48 -16.13 -2.15
N VAL A 12 0.26 -15.07 -2.48
CA VAL A 12 -0.12 -14.03 -3.45
C VAL A 12 0.08 -14.53 -4.89
N ALA A 13 1.17 -15.25 -5.14
CA ALA A 13 1.57 -15.64 -6.49
C ALA A 13 0.54 -16.50 -7.26
N PRO A 14 -0.16 -17.49 -6.68
CA PRO A 14 -1.16 -18.27 -7.43
C PRO A 14 -2.37 -17.44 -7.86
N LEU A 15 -2.86 -16.55 -6.98
CA LEU A 15 -4.01 -15.68 -7.26
C LEU A 15 -3.68 -14.71 -8.40
N PHE A 16 -2.58 -13.97 -8.26
CA PHE A 16 -2.21 -12.97 -9.26
C PHE A 16 -1.72 -13.59 -10.55
N ALA A 17 -1.09 -14.77 -10.53
CA ALA A 17 -0.77 -15.48 -11.78
C ALA A 17 -2.03 -15.85 -12.56
N SER A 18 -3.11 -16.29 -11.89
CA SER A 18 -4.39 -16.57 -12.58
C SER A 18 -5.03 -15.31 -13.17
N VAL A 19 -4.96 -14.18 -12.45
CA VAL A 19 -5.44 -12.89 -12.97
C VAL A 19 -4.61 -12.48 -14.18
N ASN A 20 -3.28 -12.53 -14.10
CA ASN A 20 -2.39 -12.18 -15.20
C ASN A 20 -2.54 -13.10 -16.41
N ASP A 21 -2.77 -14.40 -16.22
CA ASP A 21 -3.01 -15.33 -17.33
C ASP A 21 -4.28 -14.96 -18.12
N ARG A 22 -5.32 -14.45 -17.44
CA ARG A 22 -6.54 -13.92 -18.10
C ARG A 22 -6.33 -12.56 -18.76
N LEU A 23 -5.46 -11.73 -18.19
CA LEU A 23 -5.15 -10.39 -18.71
C LEU A 23 -4.12 -10.39 -19.84
N ALA A 24 -3.31 -11.45 -19.98
CA ALA A 24 -2.21 -11.52 -20.94
C ALA A 24 -2.68 -11.18 -22.37
N ASP A 25 -3.61 -11.97 -22.91
CA ASP A 25 -4.10 -11.83 -24.27
C ASP A 25 -4.71 -10.44 -24.56
N PRO A 26 -5.64 -9.89 -23.74
CA PRO A 26 -6.20 -8.56 -24.00
C PRO A 26 -5.19 -7.42 -23.83
N VAL A 27 -4.25 -7.52 -22.88
CA VAL A 27 -3.22 -6.47 -22.68
C VAL A 27 -2.20 -6.49 -23.81
N VAL A 28 -1.77 -7.67 -24.27
CA VAL A 28 -0.92 -7.81 -25.46
C VAL A 28 -1.63 -7.25 -26.69
N ALA A 29 -2.89 -7.63 -26.91
CA ALA A 29 -3.67 -7.14 -28.04
C ALA A 29 -3.83 -5.61 -28.01
N LEU A 30 -4.00 -5.02 -26.81
CA LEU A 30 -4.00 -3.57 -26.64
C LEU A 30 -2.64 -2.97 -27.01
N ALA A 31 -1.54 -3.50 -26.50
CA ALA A 31 -0.19 -3.02 -26.83
C ALA A 31 0.10 -3.11 -28.33
N THR A 32 -0.29 -4.19 -29.01
CA THR A 32 -0.11 -4.32 -30.47
C THR A 32 -0.87 -3.26 -31.26
N ARG A 33 -2.09 -2.91 -30.83
CA ARG A 33 -2.92 -1.89 -31.50
C ARG A 33 -2.46 -0.47 -31.17
N TRP A 34 -2.18 -0.19 -29.89
CA TRP A 34 -1.82 1.14 -29.41
C TRP A 34 -0.37 1.51 -29.76
N ARG A 35 0.51 0.51 -29.88
CA ARG A 35 1.95 0.64 -30.16
C ARG A 35 2.65 1.57 -29.14
N PRO A 36 2.72 1.16 -27.86
CA PRO A 36 3.47 1.91 -26.85
C PRO A 36 4.94 2.02 -27.24
N ASP A 37 5.59 3.14 -26.92
CA ASP A 37 7.06 3.26 -26.96
C ASP A 37 7.74 2.76 -25.68
N LEU A 38 6.97 2.63 -24.59
CA LEU A 38 7.38 2.11 -23.28
C LEU A 38 6.15 1.62 -22.50
N VAL A 39 6.33 0.59 -21.67
CA VAL A 39 5.28 0.09 -20.76
C VAL A 39 5.74 0.25 -19.31
N LEU A 40 5.01 1.07 -18.56
CA LEU A 40 5.11 1.15 -17.10
C LEU A 40 4.11 0.17 -16.48
N TYR A 41 4.53 -0.68 -15.56
CA TYR A 41 3.64 -1.66 -14.91
C TYR A 41 3.97 -1.85 -13.42
N GLU A 42 2.97 -2.30 -12.64
CA GLU A 42 3.13 -2.56 -11.21
C GLU A 42 3.47 -4.04 -10.91
N PRO A 43 4.10 -4.36 -9.76
CA PRO A 43 4.71 -5.68 -9.52
C PRO A 43 3.79 -6.89 -9.62
N LEU A 44 2.48 -6.71 -9.41
CA LEU A 44 1.49 -7.78 -9.52
C LEU A 44 0.76 -7.80 -10.87
N ALA A 45 1.01 -6.83 -11.76
CA ALA A 45 0.45 -6.75 -13.11
C ALA A 45 1.48 -7.16 -14.18
N VAL A 46 2.07 -8.34 -14.00
CA VAL A 46 3.10 -8.93 -14.87
C VAL A 46 2.68 -9.05 -16.35
N ALA A 47 1.38 -9.07 -16.65
CA ALA A 47 0.87 -8.97 -18.02
C ALA A 47 1.37 -7.72 -18.77
N GLY A 48 1.68 -6.63 -18.06
CA GLY A 48 2.33 -5.44 -18.64
C GLY A 48 3.73 -5.73 -19.17
N ALA A 49 4.58 -6.39 -18.37
CA ALA A 49 5.91 -6.81 -18.81
C ALA A 49 5.87 -7.78 -20.00
N LEU A 50 4.89 -8.70 -19.99
CA LEU A 50 4.65 -9.60 -21.12
C LEU A 50 4.29 -8.81 -22.38
N ALA A 51 3.36 -7.85 -22.29
CA ALA A 51 2.97 -7.03 -23.42
C ALA A 51 4.12 -6.20 -23.98
N ALA A 52 4.94 -5.60 -23.11
CA ALA A 52 6.16 -4.89 -23.50
C ALA A 52 7.12 -5.78 -24.29
N ALA A 53 7.37 -7.00 -23.78
CA ALA A 53 8.21 -7.99 -24.43
C ALA A 53 7.65 -8.42 -25.80
N THR A 54 6.34 -8.59 -25.92
CA THR A 54 5.69 -9.01 -27.18
C THR A 54 5.77 -7.93 -28.26
N VAL A 55 5.64 -6.64 -27.92
CA VAL A 55 5.71 -5.54 -28.91
C VAL A 55 7.12 -4.95 -29.06
N GLY A 56 8.09 -5.43 -28.28
CA GLY A 56 9.50 -5.11 -28.43
C GLY A 56 9.91 -3.75 -27.85
N VAL A 57 9.27 -3.30 -26.77
CA VAL A 57 9.55 -2.02 -26.11
C VAL A 57 10.01 -2.17 -24.66
N PRO A 58 10.69 -1.17 -24.08
CA PRO A 58 11.13 -1.21 -22.69
C PRO A 58 9.97 -1.39 -21.72
N ALA A 59 10.16 -2.28 -20.74
CA ALA A 59 9.31 -2.36 -19.56
C ALA A 59 9.99 -1.63 -18.39
N VAL A 60 9.22 -0.84 -17.65
CA VAL A 60 9.65 -0.22 -16.40
C VAL A 60 8.73 -0.70 -15.28
N LEU A 61 9.34 -1.28 -14.25
CA LEU A 61 8.62 -1.71 -13.05
C LEU A 61 8.42 -0.52 -12.11
N HIS A 62 7.20 -0.26 -11.69
CA HIS A 62 6.87 0.80 -10.73
C HIS A 62 6.31 0.21 -9.45
N GLU A 63 7.06 0.26 -8.35
CA GLU A 63 6.59 -0.23 -7.05
C GLU A 63 5.40 0.61 -6.54
N ASN A 64 4.41 -0.07 -5.96
CA ASN A 64 3.23 0.54 -5.33
C ASN A 64 3.02 0.01 -3.90
N THR A 65 3.99 -0.73 -3.36
CA THR A 65 3.98 -1.31 -2.02
C THR A 65 5.38 -1.22 -1.38
N LEU A 66 5.51 -1.59 -0.11
CA LEU A 66 6.82 -1.71 0.56
C LEU A 66 7.53 -3.05 0.24
N TYR A 67 6.86 -3.98 -0.44
CA TYR A 67 7.49 -5.23 -0.88
C TYR A 67 8.50 -4.98 -1.99
N ASP A 68 9.47 -5.90 -2.07
CA ASP A 68 10.37 -5.97 -3.21
C ASP A 68 9.62 -6.33 -4.49
N GLY A 69 9.43 -5.32 -5.35
CA GLY A 69 8.71 -5.45 -6.62
C GLY A 69 9.30 -6.54 -7.52
N PRO A 70 10.62 -6.57 -7.78
CA PRO A 70 11.24 -7.61 -8.62
C PRO A 70 11.00 -9.03 -8.10
N THR A 71 10.96 -9.21 -6.78
CA THR A 71 10.58 -10.50 -6.19
C THR A 71 9.12 -10.84 -6.46
N LEU A 72 8.18 -9.90 -6.35
CA LEU A 72 6.77 -10.13 -6.68
C LEU A 72 6.58 -10.49 -8.15
N VAL A 73 7.26 -9.80 -9.07
CA VAL A 73 7.27 -10.11 -10.50
C VAL A 73 7.78 -11.54 -10.72
N ARG A 74 8.94 -11.89 -10.15
CA ARG A 74 9.56 -13.23 -10.29
C ARG A 74 8.66 -14.36 -9.81
N VAL A 75 8.04 -14.22 -8.62
CA VAL A 75 7.19 -15.31 -8.09
C VAL A 75 5.87 -15.46 -8.85
N THR A 76 5.39 -14.38 -9.44
CA THR A 76 4.14 -14.36 -10.24
C THR A 76 4.41 -14.89 -11.64
N SER A 77 5.45 -14.41 -12.32
CA SER A 77 5.83 -14.82 -13.68
C SER A 77 6.22 -16.31 -13.75
N ALA A 78 6.83 -16.85 -12.69
CA ALA A 78 7.13 -18.29 -12.58
C ALA A 78 5.88 -19.20 -12.70
N ARG A 79 4.68 -18.64 -12.52
CA ARG A 79 3.40 -19.35 -12.66
C ARG A 79 2.62 -18.98 -13.93
N MET A 80 3.19 -18.16 -14.81
CA MET A 80 2.56 -17.68 -16.04
C MET A 80 3.01 -18.42 -17.30
N GLY A 81 3.57 -19.62 -17.18
CA GLY A 81 4.13 -20.36 -18.32
C GLY A 81 3.17 -20.59 -19.49
N ALA A 82 1.86 -20.70 -19.23
CA ALA A 82 0.85 -20.80 -20.29
C ALA A 82 0.72 -19.50 -21.09
N ALA A 83 0.47 -18.37 -20.43
CA ALA A 83 0.45 -17.04 -21.04
C ALA A 83 1.74 -16.72 -21.82
N LEU A 84 2.91 -16.99 -21.23
CA LEU A 84 4.20 -16.76 -21.87
C LEU A 84 4.31 -17.53 -23.20
N ARG A 85 3.93 -18.82 -23.22
CA ARG A 85 3.94 -19.64 -24.44
C ARG A 85 2.95 -19.17 -25.50
N ARG A 86 1.75 -18.71 -25.13
CA ARG A 86 0.76 -18.18 -26.09
C ARG A 86 1.30 -17.00 -26.90
N HIS A 87 2.24 -16.24 -26.33
CA HIS A 87 2.86 -15.08 -26.96
C HIS A 87 4.31 -15.31 -27.41
N GLY A 88 4.77 -16.57 -27.45
CA GLY A 88 6.12 -16.91 -27.94
C GLY A 88 7.27 -16.43 -27.05
N ILE A 89 7.00 -16.12 -25.77
CA ILE A 89 8.01 -15.67 -24.82
C ILE A 89 8.47 -16.85 -23.97
N ALA A 90 9.77 -17.13 -23.95
CA ALA A 90 10.34 -18.19 -23.11
C ALA A 90 10.49 -17.76 -21.65
N ALA A 91 10.97 -16.54 -21.44
CA ALA A 91 11.09 -15.89 -20.15
C ALA A 91 10.94 -14.37 -20.34
N LEU A 92 10.44 -13.68 -19.33
CA LEU A 92 10.36 -12.22 -19.38
C LEU A 92 11.77 -11.62 -19.41
N PRO A 93 12.04 -10.65 -20.31
CA PRO A 93 13.24 -9.83 -20.24
C PRO A 93 13.36 -9.10 -18.91
N ALA A 94 14.58 -8.70 -18.55
CA ALA A 94 14.77 -7.80 -17.42
C ALA A 94 14.14 -6.43 -17.73
N ASP A 95 13.56 -5.80 -16.70
CA ASP A 95 13.05 -4.43 -16.82
C ASP A 95 14.20 -3.47 -17.13
N ALA A 96 13.92 -2.45 -17.95
CA ALA A 96 14.89 -1.39 -18.27
C ALA A 96 15.20 -0.53 -17.02
N ALA A 97 14.22 -0.41 -16.12
CA ALA A 97 14.38 0.25 -14.84
C ALA A 97 13.33 -0.25 -13.83
N THR A 98 13.61 -0.04 -12.54
CA THR A 98 12.65 -0.16 -11.45
C THR A 98 12.53 1.17 -10.74
N ILE A 99 11.31 1.68 -10.54
CA ILE A 99 11.00 2.85 -9.74
C ILE A 99 10.62 2.37 -8.35
N ALA A 100 11.38 2.80 -7.35
CA ALA A 100 11.22 2.44 -5.95
C ALA A 100 10.62 3.61 -5.16
N ILE A 101 9.56 3.32 -4.41
CA ILE A 101 8.83 4.34 -3.63
C ILE A 101 8.99 4.19 -2.12
N ALA A 102 9.66 3.13 -1.66
CA ALA A 102 9.86 2.88 -0.25
C ALA A 102 10.87 3.90 0.33
N PRO A 103 10.55 4.56 1.46
CA PRO A 103 11.51 5.42 2.14
C PRO A 103 12.74 4.60 2.58
N PRO A 104 13.98 5.05 2.32
CA PRO A 104 15.19 4.27 2.63
C PRO A 104 15.30 3.85 4.09
N SER A 105 14.86 4.68 5.04
CA SER A 105 14.88 4.33 6.47
C SER A 105 13.85 3.25 6.84
N VAL A 106 12.77 3.11 6.07
CA VAL A 106 11.74 2.08 6.25
C VAL A 106 12.17 0.77 5.59
N VAL A 107 12.76 0.84 4.39
CA VAL A 107 13.28 -0.33 3.65
C VAL A 107 14.71 -0.06 3.18
N PRO A 108 15.72 -0.39 4.01
CA PRO A 108 17.11 -0.16 3.66
C PRO A 108 17.57 -0.97 2.44
N GLY A 109 18.41 -0.35 1.60
CA GLY A 109 19.05 -1.03 0.48
C GLY A 109 18.14 -1.35 -0.71
N ARG A 110 16.95 -0.75 -0.79
CA ARG A 110 16.06 -0.89 -1.95
C ARG A 110 16.77 -0.38 -3.22
N ALA A 111 16.91 -1.24 -4.21
CA ALA A 111 17.45 -0.90 -5.52
C ALA A 111 16.39 -0.22 -6.40
N GLY A 112 16.84 0.55 -7.40
CA GLY A 112 15.98 1.23 -8.36
C GLY A 112 16.13 2.75 -8.32
N TRP A 113 15.31 3.42 -9.11
CA TRP A 113 15.22 4.87 -9.17
C TRP A 113 14.29 5.33 -8.03
N PRO A 114 14.79 6.07 -7.03
CA PRO A 114 13.95 6.54 -5.95
C PRO A 114 12.94 7.55 -6.49
N MET A 115 11.69 7.42 -6.07
CA MET A 115 10.62 8.37 -6.37
C MET A 115 9.79 8.60 -5.12
N ARG A 116 9.51 9.86 -4.82
CA ARG A 116 8.63 10.25 -3.73
C ARG A 116 7.25 9.63 -3.94
N PRO A 117 6.75 8.81 -2.99
CA PRO A 117 5.36 8.38 -3.04
C PRO A 117 4.45 9.61 -2.90
N VAL A 118 3.44 9.69 -3.77
CA VAL A 118 2.40 10.71 -3.71
C VAL A 118 1.06 10.01 -3.54
N PRO A 119 0.58 9.84 -2.29
CA PRO A 119 -0.77 9.35 -2.03
C PRO A 119 -1.78 10.24 -2.75
N HIS A 120 -2.62 9.64 -3.57
CA HIS A 120 -3.59 10.35 -4.39
C HIS A 120 -5.01 9.88 -4.08
N ALA A 121 -5.92 10.84 -3.95
CA ALA A 121 -7.35 10.65 -3.92
C ALA A 121 -7.99 11.92 -4.49
N ASP A 122 -8.99 11.76 -5.35
CA ASP A 122 -9.80 12.88 -5.84
C ASP A 122 -10.64 13.48 -4.71
N GLY A 123 -11.18 14.68 -4.91
CA GLY A 123 -12.18 15.31 -4.03
C GLY A 123 -11.65 16.00 -2.78
N ASP A 124 -12.51 16.78 -2.14
CA ASP A 124 -12.19 17.57 -0.95
C ASP A 124 -12.59 16.86 0.34
N LEU A 125 -11.91 17.19 1.43
CA LEU A 125 -12.26 16.69 2.76
C LEU A 125 -13.46 17.49 3.32
N ASP A 126 -14.64 16.87 3.30
CA ASP A 126 -15.83 17.41 3.96
C ASP A 126 -15.90 16.96 5.44
N LEU A 127 -14.95 17.43 6.25
CA LEU A 127 -14.95 17.28 7.70
C LEU A 127 -14.45 18.58 8.34
N PRO A 128 -15.07 19.01 9.46
CA PRO A 128 -14.56 20.18 10.19
C PRO A 128 -13.14 19.92 10.69
N ALA A 129 -12.41 21.00 10.97
CA ALA A 129 -11.12 20.88 11.65
C ALA A 129 -11.31 20.16 13.00
N PRO A 130 -10.38 19.27 13.39
CA PRO A 130 -10.47 18.55 14.65
C PRO A 130 -10.23 19.47 15.85
N GLU A 131 -11.10 19.43 16.85
CA GLU A 131 -10.91 20.13 18.14
C GLU A 131 -10.12 19.30 19.16
N ARG A 132 -9.92 18.00 18.87
CA ARG A 132 -9.19 17.01 19.69
C ARG A 132 -8.42 16.07 18.76
N PRO A 133 -7.45 15.27 19.25
CA PRO A 133 -6.72 14.34 18.40
C PRO A 133 -7.66 13.49 17.53
N ARG A 134 -7.42 13.47 16.23
CA ARG A 134 -8.23 12.70 15.27
C ARG A 134 -7.54 11.40 14.93
N VAL A 135 -8.28 10.30 15.04
CA VAL A 135 -7.83 8.95 14.69
C VAL A 135 -8.62 8.42 13.52
N VAL A 136 -7.94 8.12 12.43
CA VAL A 136 -8.57 7.45 11.28
C VAL A 136 -8.56 5.96 11.52
N VAL A 137 -9.71 5.32 11.31
CA VAL A 137 -9.82 3.85 11.32
C VAL A 137 -10.18 3.42 9.90
N SER A 138 -9.29 2.67 9.27
CA SER A 138 -9.42 2.27 7.87
C SER A 138 -9.24 0.77 7.67
N ARG A 139 -10.19 0.18 6.95
CA ARG A 139 -10.05 -1.14 6.36
C ARG A 139 -9.79 -0.92 4.88
N SER A 140 -8.72 -1.52 4.36
CA SER A 140 -8.38 -1.45 2.93
C SER A 140 -9.58 -1.83 2.05
N THR A 141 -9.55 -1.45 0.77
CA THR A 141 -10.65 -1.61 -0.20
C THR A 141 -11.05 -3.07 -0.44
N VAL A 142 -10.14 -4.02 -0.19
CA VAL A 142 -10.42 -5.47 -0.29
C VAL A 142 -11.00 -5.99 1.03
N ARG A 143 -12.28 -6.37 1.02
CA ARG A 143 -12.95 -6.98 2.16
C ARG A 143 -12.46 -8.41 2.40
N ALA A 144 -11.77 -8.64 3.51
CA ALA A 144 -11.66 -9.98 4.08
C ALA A 144 -12.97 -10.33 4.83
N SER A 145 -13.42 -11.58 4.71
CA SER A 145 -14.57 -12.14 5.44
C SER A 145 -14.17 -12.59 6.85
N GLY A 146 -15.00 -12.30 7.86
CA GLY A 146 -14.75 -12.60 9.28
C GLY A 146 -14.66 -11.30 10.11
N GLY A 147 -14.75 -11.39 11.44
CA GLY A 147 -14.63 -10.25 12.36
C GLY A 147 -13.49 -9.29 11.98
N GLY A 148 -13.66 -8.00 12.29
CA GLY A 148 -12.81 -6.96 11.72
C GLY A 148 -12.39 -5.88 12.71
N LEU A 149 -11.33 -5.19 12.35
CA LEU A 149 -10.77 -4.02 13.04
C LEU A 149 -11.86 -3.03 13.48
N MET A 150 -12.84 -2.79 12.62
CA MET A 150 -13.87 -1.76 12.83
C MET A 150 -14.67 -1.97 14.14
N PRO A 151 -15.38 -3.10 14.34
CA PRO A 151 -16.02 -3.41 15.63
C PRO A 151 -15.10 -3.40 16.84
N VAL A 152 -13.84 -3.82 16.68
CA VAL A 152 -12.88 -3.90 17.79
C VAL A 152 -12.49 -2.51 18.26
N VAL A 153 -12.07 -1.63 17.34
CA VAL A 153 -11.71 -0.24 17.69
C VAL A 153 -12.93 0.51 18.22
N ALA A 154 -14.11 0.33 17.61
CA ALA A 154 -15.33 0.99 18.06
C ALA A 154 -15.68 0.67 19.53
N ARG A 155 -15.38 -0.55 20.00
CA ARG A 155 -15.64 -0.98 21.38
C ARG A 155 -14.79 -0.24 22.42
N VAL A 156 -13.57 0.15 22.06
CA VAL A 156 -12.62 0.80 22.98
C VAL A 156 -12.48 2.31 22.74
N ALA A 157 -12.89 2.81 21.57
CA ALA A 157 -12.76 4.21 21.18
C ALA A 157 -13.43 5.19 22.15
N GLY A 158 -14.56 4.81 22.76
CA GLY A 158 -15.27 5.66 23.73
C GLY A 158 -14.50 5.94 25.02
N ALA A 159 -13.44 5.17 25.31
CA ALA A 159 -12.58 5.35 26.48
C ALA A 159 -11.29 6.14 26.17
N VAL A 160 -11.13 6.63 24.93
CA VAL A 160 -9.97 7.40 24.48
C VAL A 160 -10.38 8.83 24.23
N ASP A 161 -9.64 9.80 24.78
CA ASP A 161 -9.85 11.23 24.55
C ASP A 161 -9.36 11.66 23.16
N ALA A 162 -10.11 11.25 22.15
CA ALA A 162 -9.88 11.51 20.74
C ALA A 162 -11.21 11.49 19.99
N GLU A 163 -11.25 12.09 18.80
CA GLU A 163 -12.30 11.77 17.83
C GLU A 163 -11.85 10.67 16.88
N PHE A 164 -12.78 9.80 16.48
CA PHE A 164 -12.50 8.71 15.55
C PHE A 164 -13.29 8.89 14.25
N VAL A 165 -12.60 8.78 13.13
CA VAL A 165 -13.21 8.76 11.79
C VAL A 165 -13.11 7.35 11.24
N PHE A 166 -14.23 6.65 11.21
CA PHE A 166 -14.33 5.31 10.66
C PHE A 166 -14.64 5.39 9.17
N LEU A 167 -13.70 4.99 8.33
CA LEU A 167 -13.87 4.97 6.87
C LEU A 167 -14.57 3.69 6.42
N ASN A 168 -15.74 3.85 5.82
CA ASN A 168 -16.58 2.78 5.29
C ASN A 168 -16.74 1.60 6.28
N PRO A 169 -17.26 1.86 7.51
CA PRO A 169 -17.41 0.81 8.51
C PRO A 169 -18.39 -0.27 8.06
N ASP A 170 -18.27 -1.47 8.64
CA ASP A 170 -19.18 -2.57 8.33
C ASP A 170 -20.61 -2.20 8.73
N LYS A 171 -21.58 -2.65 7.93
CA LYS A 171 -23.00 -2.41 8.23
C LYS A 171 -23.32 -2.95 9.62
N GLY A 172 -23.90 -2.11 10.48
CA GLY A 172 -24.25 -2.48 11.85
C GLY A 172 -23.12 -2.29 12.88
N THR A 173 -21.95 -1.75 12.49
CA THR A 173 -20.93 -1.31 13.46
C THR A 173 -21.53 -0.23 14.36
N ARG A 174 -21.61 -0.49 15.67
CA ARG A 174 -22.07 0.48 16.67
C ARG A 174 -20.89 1.38 17.03
N LEU A 175 -21.02 2.67 16.77
CA LEU A 175 -20.00 3.67 17.04
C LEU A 175 -20.29 4.40 18.37
N PRO A 176 -19.26 4.68 19.19
CA PRO A 176 -19.41 5.52 20.39
C PRO A 176 -19.63 7.00 20.01
N ALA A 177 -20.02 7.83 20.99
CA ALA A 177 -20.35 9.24 20.76
C ALA A 177 -19.19 10.10 20.24
N ASN A 178 -17.94 9.68 20.45
CA ASN A 178 -16.74 10.35 19.92
C ASN A 178 -16.29 9.81 18.55
N ALA A 179 -17.09 8.96 17.91
CA ALA A 179 -16.77 8.37 16.61
C ALA A 179 -17.81 8.75 15.55
N ARG A 180 -17.36 9.00 14.32
CA ARG A 180 -18.21 9.24 13.16
C ARG A 180 -17.89 8.25 12.04
N ALA A 181 -18.94 7.80 11.34
CA ALA A 181 -18.81 7.02 10.12
C ALA A 181 -18.71 7.98 8.93
N VAL A 182 -17.75 7.73 8.04
CA VAL A 182 -17.60 8.43 6.77
C VAL A 182 -17.52 7.37 5.67
N THR A 183 -18.40 7.45 4.66
CA THR A 183 -18.44 6.46 3.57
C THR A 183 -17.18 6.52 2.72
N TRP A 184 -16.67 7.73 2.49
CA TRP A 184 -15.47 7.98 1.73
C TRP A 184 -14.89 9.36 2.12
N ALA A 185 -13.56 9.46 2.13
CA ALA A 185 -12.84 10.72 2.28
C ALA A 185 -11.49 10.62 1.55
N PRO A 186 -10.95 11.74 1.02
CA PRO A 186 -9.62 11.74 0.42
C PRO A 186 -8.57 11.46 1.51
N MET A 187 -8.00 10.25 1.50
CA MET A 187 -7.06 9.78 2.53
C MET A 187 -5.91 10.76 2.81
N PRO A 188 -5.26 11.38 1.81
CA PRO A 188 -4.17 12.33 2.06
C PRO A 188 -4.64 13.52 2.92
N ALA A 189 -5.69 14.23 2.49
CA ALA A 189 -6.23 15.37 3.22
C ALA A 189 -6.80 14.99 4.59
N LEU A 190 -7.40 13.79 4.70
CA LEU A 190 -7.86 13.28 5.99
C LEU A 190 -6.69 13.07 6.96
N LEU A 191 -5.58 12.47 6.50
CA LEU A 191 -4.41 12.23 7.34
C LEU A 191 -3.67 13.52 7.70
N ASP A 192 -3.68 14.55 6.85
CA ASP A 192 -3.11 15.87 7.15
C ASP A 192 -3.77 16.54 8.37
N THR A 193 -5.01 16.17 8.69
CA THR A 193 -5.75 16.64 9.87
C THR A 193 -5.80 15.60 10.99
N SER A 194 -5.03 14.52 10.90
CA SER A 194 -5.10 13.39 11.85
C SER A 194 -3.85 13.28 12.71
N THR A 195 -4.02 12.78 13.93
CA THR A 195 -2.91 12.51 14.85
C THR A 195 -2.37 11.10 14.67
N ALA A 196 -3.22 10.15 14.27
CA ALA A 196 -2.83 8.76 14.04
C ALA A 196 -3.79 8.04 13.08
N VAL A 197 -3.36 6.88 12.58
CA VAL A 197 -4.20 5.97 11.78
C VAL A 197 -4.12 4.54 12.30
N ILE A 198 -5.28 3.87 12.39
CA ILE A 198 -5.41 2.45 12.72
C ILE A 198 -5.91 1.72 11.48
N HIS A 199 -5.17 0.71 11.02
CA HIS A 199 -5.51 0.02 9.78
C HIS A 199 -4.99 -1.43 9.73
N HIS A 200 -5.46 -2.18 8.74
CA HIS A 200 -5.04 -3.57 8.51
C HIS A 200 -3.71 -3.72 7.76
N GLY A 201 -2.92 -2.67 7.55
CA GLY A 201 -1.63 -2.80 6.86
C GLY A 201 -1.71 -2.89 5.32
N GLY A 202 -2.80 -2.46 4.69
CA GLY A 202 -2.83 -2.31 3.22
C GLY A 202 -1.81 -1.27 2.75
N ALA A 203 -1.13 -1.55 1.63
CA ALA A 203 -0.01 -0.73 1.13
C ALA A 203 -0.35 0.76 0.95
N GLY A 204 -1.49 1.10 0.34
CA GLY A 204 -1.89 2.49 0.13
C GLY A 204 -2.04 3.29 1.44
N THR A 205 -2.70 2.71 2.45
CA THR A 205 -2.84 3.36 3.77
C THR A 205 -1.51 3.43 4.52
N ALA A 206 -0.70 2.37 4.44
CA ALA A 206 0.63 2.33 5.06
C ALA A 206 1.52 3.47 4.52
N ILE A 207 1.60 3.58 3.18
CA ILE A 207 2.36 4.62 2.50
C ILE A 207 1.78 6.01 2.80
N ALA A 208 0.45 6.16 2.77
CA ALA A 208 -0.20 7.43 3.10
C ALA A 208 0.11 7.90 4.53
N GLY A 209 0.11 6.98 5.51
CA GLY A 209 0.52 7.28 6.89
C GLY A 209 1.99 7.71 7.01
N LEU A 210 2.89 7.06 6.27
CA LEU A 210 4.31 7.45 6.23
C LEU A 210 4.50 8.83 5.59
N CYS A 211 3.77 9.13 4.53
CA CYS A 211 3.81 10.44 3.86
C CYS A 211 3.25 11.56 4.75
N ALA A 212 2.15 11.29 5.46
CA ALA A 212 1.53 12.24 6.40
C ALA A 212 2.36 12.41 7.68
N GLY A 213 3.29 11.49 7.98
CA GLY A 213 4.11 11.54 9.18
C GLY A 213 3.33 11.30 10.46
N VAL A 214 2.25 10.51 10.39
CA VAL A 214 1.42 10.17 11.54
C VAL A 214 1.74 8.76 12.06
N PRO A 215 1.81 8.55 13.38
CA PRO A 215 1.92 7.22 13.96
C PRO A 215 0.82 6.27 13.47
N GLN A 216 1.19 5.03 13.16
CA GLN A 216 0.27 4.02 12.64
C GLN A 216 0.12 2.84 13.60
N LEU A 217 -1.11 2.40 13.90
CA LEU A 217 -1.37 1.11 14.54
C LEU A 217 -1.82 0.11 13.49
N VAL A 218 -0.95 -0.84 13.18
CA VAL A 218 -1.12 -1.78 12.09
C VAL A 218 -1.52 -3.14 12.63
N VAL A 219 -2.71 -3.60 12.26
CA VAL A 219 -3.16 -4.95 12.59
C VAL A 219 -2.48 -5.95 11.67
N ASN A 220 -1.78 -6.90 12.27
CA ASN A 220 -1.15 -8.01 11.58
C ASN A 220 -2.18 -8.80 10.77
N GLY A 221 -1.79 -9.17 9.55
CA GLY A 221 -2.63 -9.95 8.66
C GLY A 221 -1.82 -10.89 7.79
N THR A 222 -2.52 -11.63 6.93
CA THR A 222 -1.88 -12.45 5.90
C THR A 222 -1.19 -11.59 4.84
N GLY A 223 -0.18 -12.15 4.19
CA GLY A 223 0.48 -11.55 3.04
C GLY A 223 1.17 -10.24 3.40
N ASP A 224 0.84 -9.20 2.63
CA ASP A 224 1.51 -7.92 2.67
C ASP A 224 1.32 -7.13 3.97
N ARG A 225 0.16 -7.32 4.59
CA ARG A 225 -0.25 -6.67 5.82
C ARG A 225 0.73 -6.84 6.98
N ARG A 226 1.21 -8.07 7.20
CA ARG A 226 2.20 -8.34 8.27
C ARG A 226 3.56 -7.71 7.95
N HIS A 227 4.00 -7.73 6.70
CA HIS A 227 5.27 -7.12 6.32
C HIS A 227 5.26 -5.61 6.51
N ASN A 228 4.19 -4.94 6.07
CA ASN A 228 4.03 -3.51 6.29
C ASN A 228 3.99 -3.19 7.80
N ALA A 229 3.25 -3.98 8.59
CA ALA A 229 3.21 -3.83 10.05
C ALA A 229 4.61 -3.96 10.68
N SER A 230 5.38 -4.98 10.28
CA SER A 230 6.74 -5.21 10.78
C SER A 230 7.69 -4.07 10.41
N LEU A 231 7.67 -3.58 9.18
CA LEU A 231 8.54 -2.49 8.73
C LEU A 231 8.23 -1.17 9.47
N ILE A 232 6.95 -0.83 9.59
CA ILE A 232 6.51 0.38 10.29
C ILE A 232 6.92 0.33 11.77
N ALA A 233 6.68 -0.81 12.43
CA ALA A 233 7.06 -1.00 13.83
C ALA A 233 8.58 -0.98 14.02
N ALA A 234 9.34 -1.62 13.12
CA ALA A 234 10.80 -1.63 13.17
C ALA A 234 11.40 -0.24 12.98
N ARG A 235 10.79 0.61 12.14
CA ARG A 235 11.20 2.01 11.96
C ARG A 235 10.84 2.90 13.17
N GLY A 236 9.93 2.45 14.03
CA GLY A 236 9.38 3.25 15.12
C GLY A 236 8.28 4.22 14.68
N ALA A 237 7.86 4.22 13.42
CA ALA A 237 6.79 5.10 12.90
C ALA A 237 5.37 4.60 13.25
N GLY A 238 5.27 3.61 14.13
CA GLY A 238 4.00 3.00 14.51
C GLY A 238 4.18 1.72 15.32
N LEU A 239 3.08 1.01 15.52
CA LEU A 239 2.98 -0.22 16.31
C LEU A 239 2.32 -1.32 15.47
N ALA A 240 2.81 -2.55 15.60
CA ALA A 240 2.17 -3.74 15.05
C ALA A 240 1.40 -4.46 16.17
N THR A 241 0.17 -4.91 15.90
CA THR A 241 -0.68 -5.57 16.90
C THR A 241 -1.51 -6.70 16.27
N GLU A 242 -2.05 -7.59 17.09
CA GLU A 242 -3.18 -8.44 16.70
C GLU A 242 -4.50 -7.74 17.06
N GLU A 243 -5.61 -8.11 16.39
CA GLU A 243 -6.93 -7.51 16.64
C GLU A 243 -7.37 -7.64 18.10
N ARG A 244 -7.16 -8.81 18.71
CA ARG A 244 -7.56 -9.10 20.10
C ARG A 244 -6.81 -8.26 21.14
N ASP A 245 -5.66 -7.69 20.76
CA ASP A 245 -4.77 -6.98 21.66
C ASP A 245 -4.98 -5.45 21.58
N ILE A 246 -5.97 -4.99 20.79
CA ILE A 246 -6.34 -3.57 20.69
C ILE A 246 -7.09 -3.16 21.96
N THR A 247 -6.49 -2.25 22.71
CA THR A 247 -7.05 -1.66 23.93
C THR A 247 -7.07 -0.13 23.85
N ALA A 248 -7.82 0.52 24.75
CA ALA A 248 -7.80 1.97 24.90
C ALA A 248 -6.38 2.48 25.22
N ASP A 249 -5.64 1.80 26.10
CA ASP A 249 -4.26 2.16 26.46
C ASP A 249 -3.30 2.08 25.28
N LEU A 250 -3.46 1.08 24.40
CA LEU A 250 -2.63 0.96 23.20
C LEU A 250 -2.89 2.13 22.23
N ILE A 251 -4.15 2.54 22.07
CA ILE A 251 -4.50 3.70 21.24
C ILE A 251 -4.02 5.00 21.90
N THR A 252 -4.17 5.15 23.21
CA THR A 252 -3.64 6.30 23.95
C THR A 252 -2.12 6.39 23.80
N ARG A 253 -1.40 5.26 23.88
CA ARG A 253 0.05 5.22 23.60
C ARG A 253 0.36 5.67 22.18
N LEU A 254 -0.36 5.17 21.18
CA LEU A 254 -0.19 5.59 19.78
C LEU A 254 -0.29 7.11 19.62
N LEU A 255 -1.21 7.76 20.35
CA LEU A 255 -1.44 9.20 20.29
C LEU A 255 -0.40 10.02 21.08
N THR A 256 0.06 9.50 22.21
CA THR A 256 0.79 10.29 23.21
C THR A 256 2.30 10.03 23.22
N ALA A 257 2.77 8.89 22.73
CA ALA A 257 4.18 8.52 22.73
C ALA A 257 5.01 9.42 21.78
N ALA A 258 5.99 10.13 22.35
CA ALA A 258 6.79 11.11 21.62
C ALA A 258 7.77 10.47 20.63
N ASP A 259 8.30 9.30 20.95
CA ASP A 259 9.17 8.50 20.07
C ASP A 259 8.48 8.14 18.76
N LEU A 260 7.22 7.70 18.81
CA LEU A 260 6.44 7.36 17.60
C LEU A 260 6.22 8.59 16.71
N ARG A 261 5.88 9.75 17.30
CA ARG A 261 5.68 10.99 16.55
C ARG A 261 6.98 11.49 15.93
N THR A 262 8.08 11.45 16.66
CA THR A 262 9.39 11.85 16.15
C THR A 262 9.80 10.97 14.97
N ALA A 263 9.71 9.64 15.10
CA ALA A 263 10.05 8.72 14.03
C ALA A 263 9.15 8.88 12.80
N ALA A 264 7.84 9.11 12.99
CA ALA A 264 6.93 9.36 11.87
C ALA A 264 7.25 10.68 11.15
N ALA A 265 7.58 11.74 11.90
CA ALA A 265 8.00 13.03 11.34
C ALA A 265 9.33 12.94 10.57
N GLU A 266 10.30 12.17 11.06
CA GLU A 266 11.55 11.88 10.35
C GLU A 266 11.30 11.18 9.02
N VAL A 267 10.42 10.16 8.99
CA VAL A 267 10.05 9.48 7.75
C VAL A 267 9.35 10.44 6.77
N ARG A 268 8.46 11.31 7.25
CA ARG A 268 7.83 12.33 6.41
C ARG A 268 8.87 13.29 5.80
N ALA A 269 9.85 13.72 6.59
CA ALA A 269 10.94 14.56 6.08
C ALA A 269 11.80 13.84 5.03
N GLU A 270 12.10 12.55 5.26
CA GLU A 270 12.78 11.70 4.29
C GLU A 270 11.97 11.58 2.98
N VAL A 271 10.67 11.27 3.07
CA VAL A 271 9.76 11.19 1.92
C VAL A 271 9.75 12.51 1.15
N ALA A 272 9.65 13.65 1.85
CA ALA A 272 9.64 14.97 1.22
C ALA A 272 10.93 15.26 0.43
N ALA A 273 12.07 14.72 0.88
CA ALA A 273 13.38 14.87 0.22
C ALA A 273 13.61 13.89 -0.94
N MET A 274 12.74 12.90 -1.14
CA MET A 274 12.84 11.99 -2.29
C MET A 274 12.51 12.73 -3.61
N PRO A 275 13.07 12.29 -4.77
CA PRO A 275 12.80 12.91 -6.06
C PRO A 275 11.31 12.88 -6.42
N GLU A 276 10.75 14.00 -6.87
CA GLU A 276 9.35 14.06 -7.26
C GLU A 276 9.07 13.23 -8.52
N PRO A 277 7.84 12.72 -8.73
CA PRO A 277 7.52 11.93 -9.93
C PRO A 277 7.89 12.59 -11.26
N SER A 278 7.71 13.91 -11.36
CA SER A 278 8.06 14.71 -12.54
C SER A 278 9.54 14.60 -12.92
N THR A 279 10.44 14.40 -11.95
CA THR A 279 11.88 14.29 -12.19
C THR A 279 12.28 13.00 -12.91
N LEU A 280 11.40 11.99 -12.91
CA LEU A 280 11.64 10.74 -13.63
C LEU A 280 11.22 10.78 -15.10
N VAL A 281 10.40 11.75 -15.51
CA VAL A 281 9.90 11.82 -16.90
C VAL A 281 11.04 11.85 -17.93
N PRO A 282 12.07 12.73 -17.83
CA PRO A 282 13.18 12.73 -18.79
C PRO A 282 13.97 11.42 -18.82
N ARG A 283 14.03 10.72 -17.67
CA ARG A 283 14.71 9.42 -17.57
C ARG A 283 13.91 8.33 -18.29
N LEU A 284 12.58 8.36 -18.17
CA LEU A 284 11.71 7.45 -18.91
C LEU A 284 11.75 7.72 -20.41
N GLU A 285 11.72 8.99 -20.83
CA GLU A 285 11.85 9.38 -22.24
C GLU A 285 13.17 8.88 -22.84
N SER A 286 14.27 8.93 -22.09
CA SER A 286 15.57 8.42 -22.56
C SER A 286 15.61 6.90 -22.82
N LEU A 287 14.62 6.15 -22.33
CA LEU A 287 14.49 4.71 -22.60
C LEU A 287 13.73 4.43 -23.90
N THR A 288 12.92 5.39 -24.36
CA THR A 288 12.17 5.27 -25.63
C THR A 288 13.12 5.45 -26.81
N ARG A 289 12.81 4.82 -27.94
CA ARG A 289 13.63 4.86 -29.16
C ARG A 289 13.22 6.00 -30.07
#